data_AF-A0A665UKQ2-F1
#
_entry.id   AF-A0A665UKQ2-F1
#
_cell.length_a   1.000
_cell.length_b   1.000
_cell.length_c   1.000
_cell.angle_alpha   90.00
_cell.angle_beta   90.00
_cell.angle_gamma   90.00
#
_symmetry.space_group_name_H-M   'P 1'
#
loop_
_entity.id
_entity.type
_entity.pdbx_description
1 polymer ?
#
loop_
_entity_poly.entity_id
_entity_poly.type
_entity_poly.pdbx_seq_one_letter_code
_entity_poly.pdbx_strand_id
1 'polypeptide(L)'
;MSNIQYPTLVPYEDFDVTADIKAIRKACKGLGTDEEVITNILANRSAAQRVEIKQAYFEKYDDDIVNYKKAYAQVHGRDLEADIEDDTSGDVRNLLISLLQAGRDEGYEVDDGLAEQDASSLFEAGEGRFGTDESTFTFILTHRNYMQLQATFKAYESLSGTDILDTIDTEATGTLKDCYITLARCAKNPQLFFARRLNAAMKGLGTDEDTLIRIIVGRSEIDLETIKDMYLEKYDVTLKDALDSECGGDFKRLLIEILH
;
A
#
# COMPACT_ATOMS: atom_id res chain seq x y z
N MET A 1 55.44 10.24 9.64
CA MET A 1 54.21 10.68 10.30
C MET A 1 53.07 10.06 9.52
N SER A 2 52.33 9.12 10.11
CA SER A 2 51.16 8.51 9.48
C SER A 2 50.06 9.56 9.34
N ASN A 3 49.58 9.78 8.11
CA ASN A 3 48.35 10.55 7.88
C ASN A 3 47.18 9.72 8.40
N ILE A 4 46.73 10.02 9.62
CA ILE A 4 45.48 9.47 10.15
C ILE A 4 44.36 10.21 9.43
N GLN A 5 43.74 9.54 8.48
CA GLN A 5 42.56 10.04 7.78
C GLN A 5 41.35 9.82 8.69
N TYR A 6 40.89 10.90 9.31
CA TYR A 6 39.67 10.87 10.12
C TYR A 6 38.46 10.65 9.20
N PRO A 7 37.46 9.86 9.63
CA PRO A 7 36.22 9.71 8.88
C PRO A 7 35.55 11.07 8.69
N THR A 8 35.11 11.35 7.46
CA THR A 8 34.42 12.60 7.10
C THR A 8 32.96 12.63 7.56
N LEU A 9 32.42 11.48 7.93
CA LEU A 9 31.10 11.29 8.50
C LEU A 9 31.26 10.59 9.85
N VAL A 10 30.97 11.33 10.92
CA VAL A 10 30.95 10.83 12.30
C VAL A 10 29.50 10.79 12.80
N PRO A 11 29.19 10.03 13.87
CA PRO A 11 27.88 10.09 14.50
C PRO A 11 27.52 11.53 14.87
N TYR A 12 26.29 11.93 14.55
CA TYR A 12 25.77 13.23 14.96
C TYR A 12 25.56 13.24 16.47
N GLU A 13 26.12 14.23 17.17
CA GLU A 13 26.19 14.25 18.64
C GLU A 13 24.81 14.40 19.30
N ASP A 14 23.94 15.26 18.77
CA ASP A 14 22.58 15.50 19.29
C ASP A 14 21.52 14.68 18.54
N PHE A 15 21.82 13.41 18.29
CA PHE A 15 20.92 12.55 17.52
C PHE A 15 19.62 12.25 18.28
N ASP A 16 18.51 12.73 17.74
CA ASP A 16 17.14 12.38 18.15
C ASP A 16 16.41 11.79 16.95
N VAL A 17 16.30 10.46 16.97
CA VAL A 17 15.64 9.68 15.92
C VAL A 17 14.19 10.15 15.70
N THR A 18 13.47 10.53 16.76
CA THR A 18 12.08 10.96 16.65
C THR A 18 11.96 12.35 16.00
N ALA A 19 12.89 13.25 16.29
CA ALA A 19 12.94 14.57 15.67
C ALA A 19 13.25 14.46 14.16
N ASP A 20 14.25 13.65 13.79
CA ASP A 20 14.62 13.42 12.40
C ASP A 20 13.47 12.80 11.59
N ILE A 21 12.79 11.81 12.16
CA ILE A 21 11.61 11.18 11.54
C ILE A 21 10.47 12.17 11.30
N LYS A 22 10.19 13.06 12.28
CA LYS A 22 9.16 14.09 12.13
C LYS A 22 9.55 15.10 11.05
N ALA A 23 10.82 15.49 10.99
CA ALA A 23 11.33 16.44 10.01
C ALA A 23 11.30 15.84 8.58
N ILE A 24 11.75 14.59 8.42
CA ILE A 24 11.66 13.85 7.15
C ILE A 24 10.20 13.71 6.70
N ARG A 25 9.29 13.27 7.59
CA ARG A 25 7.87 13.15 7.24
C ARG A 25 7.25 14.48 6.84
N LYS A 26 7.62 15.57 7.53
CA LYS A 26 7.15 16.92 7.19
C LYS A 26 7.70 17.37 5.83
N ALA A 27 8.96 17.07 5.53
CA ALA A 27 9.61 17.37 4.25
C ALA A 27 8.96 16.62 3.08
N CYS A 28 8.42 15.42 3.33
CA CYS A 28 7.67 14.65 2.34
C CYS A 28 6.18 14.99 2.25
N LYS A 29 5.64 15.90 3.10
CA LYS A 29 4.20 16.20 3.16
C LYS A 29 3.84 17.40 2.28
N GLY A 30 2.98 17.21 1.28
CA GLY A 30 2.41 18.26 0.43
C GLY A 30 2.77 18.12 -1.05
N LEU A 31 2.56 19.18 -1.83
CA LEU A 31 2.93 19.24 -3.25
C LEU A 31 4.46 19.41 -3.38
N GLY A 32 5.15 18.34 -3.77
CA GLY A 32 6.61 18.30 -3.90
C GLY A 32 7.30 17.69 -2.67
N THR A 33 8.63 17.62 -2.71
CA THR A 33 9.45 17.14 -1.60
C THR A 33 10.40 18.26 -1.21
N ASP A 34 10.62 18.49 0.08
CA ASP A 34 11.72 19.35 0.53
C ASP A 34 13.01 18.51 0.56
N GLU A 35 13.63 18.34 -0.62
CA GLU A 35 14.81 17.50 -0.77
C GLU A 35 16.01 18.06 0.01
N GLU A 36 16.02 19.36 0.30
CA GLU A 36 17.08 20.01 1.09
C GLU A 36 17.03 19.53 2.54
N VAL A 37 15.85 19.47 3.17
CA VAL A 37 15.71 18.94 4.54
C VAL A 37 16.10 17.46 4.60
N ILE A 38 15.66 16.65 3.63
CA ILE A 38 16.00 15.22 3.59
C ILE A 38 17.51 15.05 3.39
N THR A 39 18.10 15.78 2.45
CA THR A 39 19.54 15.73 2.17
C THR A 39 20.34 16.15 3.39
N ASN A 40 19.95 17.23 4.05
CA ASN A 40 20.63 17.72 5.25
C ASN A 40 20.59 16.71 6.39
N ILE A 41 19.45 16.04 6.62
CA ILE A 41 19.34 15.01 7.65
C ILE A 41 20.19 13.79 7.26
N LEU A 42 20.01 13.23 6.06
CA LEU A 42 20.68 11.99 5.67
C LEU A 42 22.20 12.16 5.48
N ALA A 43 22.65 13.32 4.97
CA ALA A 43 24.06 13.62 4.76
C ALA A 43 24.81 13.97 6.05
N ASN A 44 24.11 14.26 7.16
CA ASN A 44 24.72 14.56 8.46
C ASN A 44 24.45 13.49 9.52
N ARG A 45 24.07 12.28 9.12
CA ARG A 45 23.91 11.12 10.02
C ARG A 45 24.88 10.02 9.64
N SER A 46 25.43 9.35 10.63
CA SER A 46 26.25 8.16 10.38
C SER A 46 25.43 7.04 9.75
N ALA A 47 26.08 6.03 9.18
CA ALA A 47 25.39 4.87 8.62
C ALA A 47 24.51 4.16 9.66
N ALA A 48 25.00 4.01 10.90
CA ALA A 48 24.24 3.42 12.00
C ALA A 48 23.00 4.26 12.37
N GLN A 49 23.14 5.58 12.49
CA GLN A 49 22.01 6.48 12.77
C GLN A 49 20.99 6.50 11.63
N ARG A 50 21.42 6.38 10.36
CA ARG A 50 20.49 6.23 9.24
C ARG A 50 19.70 4.92 9.30
N VAL A 51 20.31 3.83 9.76
CA VAL A 51 19.59 2.56 10.02
C VAL A 51 18.59 2.75 11.16
N GLU A 52 18.93 3.49 12.20
CA GLU A 52 18.03 3.78 13.33
C GLU A 52 16.85 4.69 12.92
N ILE A 53 17.11 5.73 12.11
CA ILE A 53 16.06 6.55 11.49
C ILE A 53 15.13 5.70 10.64
N LYS A 54 15.70 4.83 9.79
CA LYS A 54 14.93 3.90 8.96
C LYS A 54 14.03 3.04 9.85
N GLN A 55 14.61 2.35 10.82
CA GLN A 55 13.91 1.44 11.73
C GLN A 55 12.78 2.14 12.49
N ALA A 56 13.06 3.28 13.12
CA ALA A 56 12.05 3.99 13.90
C ALA A 56 11.00 4.70 13.02
N TYR A 57 11.32 5.06 11.76
CA TYR A 57 10.33 5.56 10.81
C TYR A 57 9.31 4.47 10.50
N PHE A 58 9.78 3.23 10.26
CA PHE A 58 8.92 2.06 10.11
C PHE A 58 8.12 1.81 11.40
N GLU A 59 8.75 1.59 12.55
CA GLU A 59 8.03 1.33 13.82
C GLU A 59 6.95 2.37 14.16
N LYS A 60 7.15 3.63 13.78
CA LYS A 60 6.21 4.71 14.08
C LYS A 60 5.05 4.84 13.10
N TYR A 61 5.24 4.46 11.83
CA TYR A 61 4.26 4.73 10.77
C TYR A 61 3.80 3.47 10.02
N ASP A 62 4.28 2.30 10.44
CA ASP A 62 3.98 0.99 9.86
C ASP A 62 3.08 0.14 10.78
N ASP A 63 2.77 0.65 11.98
CA ASP A 63 1.88 0.03 12.98
C ASP A 63 0.39 0.29 12.71
N ASP A 64 0.02 0.67 11.48
CA ASP A 64 -1.33 1.12 11.13
C ASP A 64 -2.39 0.05 11.46
N ILE A 65 -2.12 -1.23 11.16
CA ILE A 65 -3.05 -2.33 11.46
C ILE A 65 -3.23 -2.53 12.97
N VAL A 66 -2.15 -2.43 13.75
CA VAL A 66 -2.19 -2.51 15.22
C VAL A 66 -2.99 -1.33 15.79
N ASN A 67 -2.81 -0.13 15.24
CA ASN A 67 -3.54 1.06 15.63
C ASN A 67 -5.03 0.96 15.25
N TYR A 68 -5.36 0.42 14.08
CA TYR A 68 -6.75 0.16 13.69
C TYR A 68 -7.43 -0.84 14.63
N LYS A 69 -6.74 -1.94 15.00
CA LYS A 69 -7.23 -2.90 16.01
C LYS A 69 -7.52 -2.23 17.35
N LYS A 70 -6.59 -1.39 17.84
CA LYS A 70 -6.76 -0.64 19.10
C LYS A 70 -7.92 0.36 19.01
N ALA A 71 -8.03 1.12 17.92
CA ALA A 71 -9.09 2.09 17.71
C ALA A 71 -10.46 1.42 17.64
N TYR A 72 -10.56 0.29 16.93
CA TYR A 72 -11.77 -0.52 16.85
C TYR A 72 -12.21 -1.00 18.24
N ALA A 73 -11.29 -1.54 19.04
CA ALA A 73 -11.58 -1.96 20.40
C ALA A 73 -12.03 -0.81 21.31
N GLN A 74 -11.46 0.39 21.15
CA GLN A 74 -11.88 1.57 21.91
C GLN A 74 -13.28 2.07 21.53
N VAL A 75 -13.61 2.08 20.24
CA VAL A 75 -14.89 2.61 19.74
C VAL A 75 -16.04 1.61 19.94
N HIS A 76 -15.78 0.33 19.69
CA HIS A 76 -16.82 -0.70 19.67
C HIS A 76 -16.83 -1.61 20.90
N GLY A 77 -15.77 -1.58 21.72
CA GLY A 77 -15.63 -2.48 22.87
C GLY A 77 -15.48 -3.95 22.48
N ARG A 78 -15.08 -4.22 21.23
CA ARG A 78 -14.94 -5.57 20.64
C ARG A 78 -13.57 -5.75 20.02
N ASP A 79 -13.13 -7.00 19.88
CA ASP A 79 -11.90 -7.32 19.18
C ASP A 79 -12.15 -7.41 17.67
N LEU A 80 -11.37 -6.68 16.88
CA LEU A 80 -11.56 -6.62 15.42
C LEU A 80 -11.33 -8.00 14.76
N GLU A 81 -10.35 -8.77 15.26
CA GLU A 81 -10.04 -10.07 14.68
C GLU A 81 -11.17 -11.05 14.95
N ALA A 82 -11.66 -11.12 16.19
CA ALA A 82 -12.82 -11.93 16.56
C ALA A 82 -14.07 -11.58 15.72
N ASP A 83 -14.35 -10.30 15.52
CA ASP A 83 -15.51 -9.87 14.72
C ASP A 83 -15.37 -10.30 13.25
N ILE A 84 -14.16 -10.21 12.68
CA ILE A 84 -13.89 -10.72 11.33
C ILE A 84 -14.01 -12.25 11.30
N GLU A 85 -13.55 -12.97 12.32
CA GLU A 85 -13.69 -14.44 12.38
C GLU A 85 -15.14 -14.90 12.43
N ASP A 86 -15.98 -14.17 13.16
CA ASP A 86 -17.42 -14.45 13.35
C ASP A 86 -18.23 -14.09 12.10
N ASP A 87 -17.92 -12.95 11.45
CA ASP A 87 -18.71 -12.42 10.33
C ASP A 87 -18.21 -12.88 8.94
N THR A 88 -17.08 -13.57 8.88
CA THR A 88 -16.52 -14.11 7.63
C THR A 88 -16.23 -15.61 7.71
N SER A 89 -16.06 -16.26 6.57
CA SER A 89 -15.83 -17.70 6.51
C SER A 89 -14.90 -18.10 5.36
N GLY A 90 -14.47 -19.36 5.38
CA GLY A 90 -13.60 -19.94 4.34
C GLY A 90 -12.31 -19.16 4.14
N ASP A 91 -11.85 -19.13 2.89
CA ASP A 91 -10.56 -18.52 2.53
C ASP A 91 -10.56 -16.99 2.62
N VAL A 92 -11.74 -16.36 2.49
CA VAL A 92 -11.87 -14.91 2.73
C VAL A 92 -11.50 -14.59 4.18
N ARG A 93 -12.02 -15.37 5.15
CA ARG A 93 -11.62 -15.20 6.55
C ARG A 93 -10.12 -15.39 6.71
N ASN A 94 -9.59 -16.50 6.20
CA ASN A 94 -8.16 -16.83 6.35
C ASN A 94 -7.26 -15.71 5.80
N LEU A 95 -7.61 -15.13 4.65
CA LEU A 95 -6.90 -14.01 4.05
C LEU A 95 -6.98 -12.75 4.91
N LEU A 96 -8.17 -12.38 5.40
CA LEU A 96 -8.35 -11.19 6.23
C LEU A 96 -7.61 -11.31 7.57
N ILE A 97 -7.65 -12.49 8.20
CA ILE A 97 -6.87 -12.76 9.41
C ILE A 97 -5.37 -12.67 9.13
N SER A 98 -4.90 -13.21 7.99
CA SER A 98 -3.50 -13.08 7.58
C SER A 98 -3.07 -11.62 7.41
N LEU A 99 -3.92 -10.76 6.83
CA LEU A 99 -3.65 -9.33 6.74
C LEU A 99 -3.62 -8.66 8.13
N LEU A 100 -4.54 -9.03 9.03
CA LEU A 100 -4.62 -8.47 10.38
C LEU A 100 -3.43 -8.86 11.28
N GLN A 101 -2.62 -9.85 10.90
CA GLN A 101 -1.37 -10.15 11.60
C GLN A 101 -0.25 -9.14 11.30
N ALA A 102 -0.42 -8.25 10.32
CA ALA A 102 0.58 -7.26 9.93
C ALA A 102 1.97 -7.86 9.64
N GLY A 103 2.00 -9.07 9.07
CA GLY A 103 3.22 -9.84 8.84
C GLY A 103 3.86 -9.65 7.47
N ARG A 104 3.49 -8.58 6.74
CA ARG A 104 4.11 -8.28 5.44
C ARG A 104 5.55 -7.81 5.65
N ASP A 105 6.45 -8.23 4.76
CA ASP A 105 7.75 -7.60 4.64
C ASP A 105 7.58 -6.15 4.15
N GLU A 106 7.99 -5.18 4.95
CA GLU A 106 7.87 -3.74 4.65
C GLU A 106 9.19 -3.17 4.07
N GLY A 107 10.13 -4.06 3.74
CA GLY A 107 11.34 -3.74 3.01
C GLY A 107 11.09 -3.41 1.53
N TYR A 108 12.19 -3.09 0.84
CA TYR A 108 12.21 -2.82 -0.61
C TYR A 108 13.15 -3.77 -1.36
N GLU A 109 13.67 -4.78 -0.67
CA GLU A 109 14.61 -5.73 -1.25
C GLU A 109 13.87 -6.72 -2.14
N VAL A 110 14.52 -7.07 -3.25
CA VAL A 110 14.01 -8.04 -4.22
C VAL A 110 15.02 -9.18 -4.31
N ASP A 111 14.53 -10.40 -4.09
CA ASP A 111 15.23 -11.64 -4.39
C ASP A 111 14.63 -12.23 -5.66
N ASP A 112 15.38 -12.15 -6.76
CA ASP A 112 14.96 -12.63 -8.08
C ASP A 112 14.72 -14.15 -8.07
N GLY A 113 15.51 -14.91 -7.33
CA GLY A 113 15.34 -16.37 -7.23
C GLY A 113 14.06 -16.73 -6.48
N LEU A 114 13.75 -16.00 -5.41
CA LEU A 114 12.46 -16.13 -4.73
C LEU A 114 11.29 -15.69 -5.62
N ALA A 115 11.45 -14.65 -6.44
CA ALA A 115 10.40 -14.22 -7.37
C ALA A 115 10.09 -15.29 -8.42
N GLU A 116 11.11 -15.95 -8.98
CA GLU A 116 10.93 -17.08 -9.90
C GLU A 116 10.27 -18.29 -9.21
N GLN A 117 10.65 -18.57 -7.96
CA GLN A 117 10.05 -19.63 -7.16
C GLN A 117 8.58 -19.35 -6.82
N ASP A 118 8.27 -18.15 -6.34
CA ASP A 118 6.90 -17.72 -6.01
C ASP A 118 6.04 -17.69 -7.28
N ALA A 119 6.59 -17.25 -8.42
CA ALA A 119 5.89 -17.27 -9.71
C ALA A 119 5.53 -18.70 -10.14
N SER A 120 6.47 -19.64 -10.01
CA SER A 120 6.22 -21.07 -10.30
C SER A 120 5.17 -21.63 -9.35
N SER A 121 5.23 -21.26 -8.07
CA SER A 121 4.26 -21.69 -7.06
C SER A 121 2.85 -21.15 -7.35
N LEU A 122 2.72 -19.89 -7.77
CA LEU A 122 1.44 -19.31 -8.18
C LEU A 122 0.88 -19.99 -9.45
N PHE A 123 1.74 -20.34 -10.41
CA PHE A 123 1.33 -21.04 -11.62
C PHE A 123 0.79 -22.44 -11.29
N GLU A 124 1.53 -23.21 -10.49
CA GLU A 124 1.09 -24.54 -10.02
C GLU A 124 -0.15 -24.48 -9.12
N ALA A 125 -0.33 -23.37 -8.40
CA ALA A 125 -1.49 -23.10 -7.55
C ALA A 125 -2.74 -22.69 -8.34
N GLY A 126 -2.60 -22.09 -9.52
CA GLY A 126 -3.72 -21.69 -10.38
C GLY A 126 -3.80 -22.58 -11.62
N GLU A 127 -3.27 -22.08 -12.75
CA GLU A 127 -3.37 -22.71 -14.07
C GLU A 127 -2.81 -24.14 -14.16
N GLY A 128 -1.90 -24.52 -13.25
CA GLY A 128 -1.34 -25.86 -13.16
C GLY A 128 -2.28 -26.93 -12.58
N ARG A 129 -3.47 -26.56 -12.12
CA ARG A 129 -4.46 -27.48 -11.51
C ARG A 129 -5.90 -27.08 -11.84
N PHE A 130 -6.86 -27.86 -11.33
CA PHE A 130 -8.28 -27.50 -11.39
C PHE A 130 -8.69 -26.80 -10.10
N GLY A 131 -9.10 -25.54 -10.19
CA GLY A 131 -9.34 -24.67 -9.04
C GLY A 131 -8.06 -23.96 -8.57
N THR A 132 -8.16 -23.14 -7.54
CA THR A 132 -7.01 -22.41 -6.99
C THR A 132 -6.48 -23.08 -5.72
N ASP A 133 -5.18 -23.00 -5.45
CA ASP A 133 -4.61 -23.19 -4.11
C ASP A 133 -4.66 -21.87 -3.35
N GLU A 134 -5.77 -21.62 -2.66
CA GLU A 134 -6.01 -20.35 -1.97
C GLU A 134 -4.94 -20.07 -0.90
N SER A 135 -4.40 -21.12 -0.28
CA SER A 135 -3.37 -20.96 0.76
C SER A 135 -2.07 -20.39 0.21
N THR A 136 -1.66 -20.84 -0.98
CA THR A 136 -0.45 -20.36 -1.66
C THR A 136 -0.61 -18.92 -2.12
N PHE A 137 -1.73 -18.60 -2.77
CA PHE A 137 -2.05 -17.22 -3.17
C PHE A 137 -2.11 -16.28 -1.96
N THR A 138 -2.81 -16.69 -0.90
CA THR A 138 -2.93 -15.89 0.33
C THR A 138 -1.56 -15.63 0.94
N PHE A 139 -0.72 -16.65 1.12
CA PHE A 139 0.59 -16.49 1.74
C PHE A 139 1.45 -15.50 0.96
N ILE A 140 1.63 -15.71 -0.35
CA ILE A 140 2.48 -14.87 -1.19
C ILE A 140 1.96 -13.42 -1.21
N LEU A 141 0.67 -13.23 -1.51
CA LEU A 141 0.07 -11.90 -1.67
C LEU A 141 0.01 -11.10 -0.36
N THR A 142 -0.02 -11.75 0.81
CA THR A 142 -0.11 -11.07 2.11
C THR A 142 1.25 -10.83 2.77
N HIS A 143 2.28 -11.64 2.48
CA HIS A 143 3.55 -11.57 3.20
C HIS A 143 4.69 -10.91 2.43
N ARG A 144 4.69 -10.95 1.09
CA ARG A 144 5.79 -10.36 0.30
C ARG A 144 5.68 -8.84 0.23
N ASN A 145 6.82 -8.15 0.26
CA ASN A 145 6.85 -6.72 0.01
C ASN A 145 6.39 -6.40 -1.43
N TYR A 146 5.97 -5.15 -1.70
CA TYR A 146 5.42 -4.80 -3.01
C TYR A 146 6.44 -4.92 -4.15
N MET A 147 7.72 -4.64 -3.92
CA MET A 147 8.76 -4.77 -4.95
C MET A 147 8.97 -6.24 -5.31
N GLN A 148 8.99 -7.13 -4.31
CA GLN A 148 9.06 -8.58 -4.50
C GLN A 148 7.83 -9.12 -5.25
N LEU A 149 6.62 -8.67 -4.91
CA LEU A 149 5.40 -9.05 -5.62
C LEU A 149 5.41 -8.61 -7.08
N GLN A 150 5.88 -7.40 -7.38
CA GLN A 150 6.01 -6.92 -8.75
C GLN A 150 7.00 -7.77 -9.56
N ALA A 151 8.15 -8.13 -8.97
CA ALA A 151 9.11 -9.05 -9.58
C ALA A 151 8.50 -10.44 -9.82
N THR A 152 7.78 -10.96 -8.83
CA THR A 152 7.05 -12.24 -8.91
C THR A 152 6.02 -12.21 -10.03
N PHE A 153 5.23 -11.14 -10.17
CA PHE A 153 4.22 -11.03 -11.23
C PHE A 153 4.85 -10.95 -12.62
N LYS A 154 6.00 -10.29 -12.76
CA LYS A 154 6.75 -10.25 -14.02
C LYS A 154 7.33 -11.62 -14.37
N ALA A 155 7.88 -12.34 -13.40
CA ALA A 155 8.36 -13.71 -13.59
C ALA A 155 7.19 -14.65 -13.95
N TYR A 156 6.03 -14.48 -13.29
CA TYR A 156 4.80 -15.22 -13.59
C TYR A 156 4.33 -15.03 -15.03
N GLU A 157 4.25 -13.79 -15.50
CA GLU A 157 3.86 -13.48 -16.89
C GLU A 157 4.85 -14.08 -17.89
N SER A 158 6.16 -14.07 -17.56
CA SER A 158 7.20 -14.68 -18.40
C SER A 158 7.09 -16.21 -18.45
N LEU A 159 6.63 -16.85 -17.37
CA LEU A 159 6.47 -18.29 -17.25
C LEU A 159 5.19 -18.80 -17.91
N SER A 160 4.06 -18.16 -17.62
CA SER A 160 2.72 -18.59 -18.03
C SER A 160 2.27 -18.02 -19.38
N GLY A 161 2.78 -16.84 -19.74
CA GLY A 161 2.28 -16.04 -20.86
C GLY A 161 1.00 -15.25 -20.53
N THR A 162 0.56 -15.23 -19.26
CA THR A 162 -0.69 -14.59 -18.81
C THR A 162 -0.41 -13.59 -17.69
N ASP A 163 -1.11 -12.45 -17.67
CA ASP A 163 -1.03 -11.51 -16.53
C ASP A 163 -1.71 -12.13 -15.30
N ILE A 164 -1.08 -11.99 -14.13
CA ILE A 164 -1.60 -12.54 -12.87
C ILE A 164 -3.04 -12.11 -12.56
N LEU A 165 -3.47 -10.91 -12.97
CA LEU A 165 -4.84 -10.46 -12.76
C LEU A 165 -5.83 -11.26 -13.60
N ASP A 166 -5.46 -11.64 -14.83
CA ASP A 166 -6.29 -12.46 -15.72
C ASP A 166 -6.39 -13.90 -15.19
N THR A 167 -5.29 -14.44 -14.66
CA THR A 167 -5.31 -15.74 -13.94
C THR A 167 -6.26 -15.69 -12.75
N ILE A 168 -6.13 -14.69 -11.86
CA ILE A 168 -7.01 -14.56 -10.69
C ILE A 168 -8.47 -14.38 -11.13
N ASP A 169 -8.72 -13.63 -12.21
CA ASP A 169 -10.07 -13.41 -12.73
C ASP A 169 -10.75 -14.71 -13.18
N THR A 170 -9.96 -15.65 -13.69
CA THR A 170 -10.41 -16.94 -14.23
C THR A 170 -10.49 -18.04 -13.16
N GLU A 171 -9.52 -18.10 -12.25
CA GLU A 171 -9.34 -19.22 -11.31
C GLU A 171 -10.03 -19.02 -9.95
N ALA A 172 -10.25 -17.77 -9.53
CA ALA A 172 -10.94 -17.45 -8.28
C ALA A 172 -12.35 -16.91 -8.54
N THR A 173 -13.23 -16.99 -7.55
CA THR A 173 -14.60 -16.44 -7.66
C THR A 173 -15.03 -15.68 -6.41
N GLY A 174 -16.12 -14.91 -6.55
CA GLY A 174 -16.76 -14.18 -5.46
C GLY A 174 -15.81 -13.21 -4.74
N THR A 175 -16.05 -13.02 -3.45
CA THR A 175 -15.30 -12.07 -2.62
C THR A 175 -13.80 -12.38 -2.55
N LEU A 176 -13.42 -13.66 -2.61
CA LEU A 176 -12.00 -14.02 -2.56
C LEU A 176 -11.25 -13.53 -3.80
N LYS A 177 -11.85 -13.67 -4.99
CA LYS A 177 -11.33 -13.09 -6.24
C LYS A 177 -11.15 -11.59 -6.10
N ASP A 178 -12.16 -10.89 -5.58
CA ASP A 178 -12.10 -9.44 -5.38
C ASP A 178 -10.96 -9.04 -4.41
N CYS A 179 -10.73 -9.82 -3.36
CA CYS A 179 -9.61 -9.64 -2.44
C CYS A 179 -8.25 -9.82 -3.14
N TYR A 180 -8.06 -10.91 -3.90
CA TYR A 180 -6.79 -11.15 -4.61
C TYR A 180 -6.52 -10.10 -5.69
N ILE A 181 -7.53 -9.72 -6.48
CA ILE A 181 -7.41 -8.63 -7.45
C ILE A 181 -7.05 -7.32 -6.75
N THR A 182 -7.63 -7.04 -5.59
CA THR A 182 -7.30 -5.87 -4.80
C THR A 182 -5.84 -5.88 -4.36
N LEU A 183 -5.37 -6.98 -3.74
CA LEU A 183 -3.98 -7.12 -3.30
C LEU A 183 -2.98 -7.00 -4.45
N ALA A 184 -3.24 -7.67 -5.57
CA ALA A 184 -2.39 -7.61 -6.75
C ALA A 184 -2.36 -6.20 -7.37
N ARG A 185 -3.50 -5.51 -7.45
CA ARG A 185 -3.55 -4.11 -7.94
C ARG A 185 -2.81 -3.15 -7.02
N CYS A 186 -2.96 -3.30 -5.70
CA CYS A 186 -2.22 -2.51 -4.73
C CYS A 186 -0.71 -2.75 -4.88
N ALA A 187 -0.26 -4.00 -4.99
CA ALA A 187 1.15 -4.30 -5.19
C ALA A 187 1.70 -3.73 -6.51
N LYS A 188 0.91 -3.76 -7.61
CA LYS A 188 1.33 -3.19 -8.90
C LYS A 188 1.38 -1.65 -8.88
N ASN A 189 0.34 -0.99 -8.39
CA ASN A 189 0.27 0.47 -8.28
C ASN A 189 -0.89 0.87 -7.34
N PRO A 190 -0.61 1.23 -6.07
CA PRO A 190 -1.63 1.61 -5.09
C PRO A 190 -2.44 2.84 -5.53
N GLN A 191 -1.81 3.83 -6.13
CA GLN A 191 -2.46 5.08 -6.52
C GLN A 191 -3.46 4.85 -7.65
N LEU A 192 -3.10 4.03 -8.63
CA LEU A 192 -3.99 3.63 -9.71
C LEU A 192 -5.12 2.72 -9.21
N PHE A 193 -4.90 1.91 -8.16
CA PHE A 193 -5.98 1.19 -7.49
C PHE A 193 -7.01 2.16 -6.89
N PHE A 194 -6.58 3.18 -6.15
CA PHE A 194 -7.49 4.18 -5.59
C PHE A 194 -8.19 5.00 -6.67
N ALA A 195 -7.49 5.39 -7.74
CA ALA A 195 -8.11 6.06 -8.89
C ALA A 195 -9.24 5.21 -9.50
N ARG A 196 -9.01 3.91 -9.69
CA ARG A 196 -10.05 2.98 -10.17
C ARG A 196 -11.24 2.90 -9.21
N ARG A 197 -10.98 2.89 -7.90
CA ARG A 197 -12.05 2.84 -6.88
C ARG A 197 -12.87 4.12 -6.83
N LEU A 198 -12.24 5.29 -6.95
CA LEU A 198 -12.94 6.57 -7.05
C LEU A 198 -13.84 6.61 -8.27
N ASN A 199 -13.34 6.17 -9.43
CA ASN A 199 -14.14 6.12 -10.65
C ASN A 199 -15.32 5.15 -10.50
N ALA A 200 -15.09 3.97 -9.92
CA ALA A 200 -16.16 2.99 -9.68
C ALA A 200 -17.23 3.54 -8.72
N ALA A 201 -16.83 4.28 -7.68
CA ALA A 201 -17.75 4.91 -6.73
C ALA A 201 -18.63 6.00 -7.36
N MET A 202 -18.17 6.61 -8.44
CA MET A 202 -18.90 7.62 -9.21
C MET A 202 -19.68 7.06 -10.40
N LYS A 203 -19.54 5.77 -10.72
CA LYS A 203 -20.12 5.20 -11.94
C LYS A 203 -21.53 4.68 -11.70
N GLY A 204 -22.50 5.18 -12.48
CA GLY A 204 -23.86 4.64 -12.53
C GLY A 204 -24.90 5.68 -12.11
N LEU A 205 -26.07 5.22 -11.65
CA LEU A 205 -27.07 6.12 -11.08
C LEU A 205 -26.80 6.30 -9.59
N GLY A 206 -26.38 7.50 -9.21
CA GLY A 206 -25.97 7.82 -7.84
C GLY A 206 -24.48 7.56 -7.60
N THR A 207 -24.05 7.82 -6.37
CA THR A 207 -22.64 7.85 -5.98
C THR A 207 -22.45 7.09 -4.66
N ASP A 208 -21.40 6.27 -4.57
CA ASP A 208 -20.96 5.66 -3.30
C ASP A 208 -20.16 6.71 -2.51
N GLU A 209 -20.90 7.59 -1.83
CA GLU A 209 -20.36 8.71 -1.05
C GLU A 209 -19.42 8.23 0.06
N ASP A 210 -19.68 7.08 0.69
CA ASP A 210 -18.84 6.51 1.75
C ASP A 210 -17.46 6.13 1.22
N THR A 211 -17.40 5.49 0.05
CA THR A 211 -16.11 5.19 -0.60
C THR A 211 -15.38 6.46 -1.02
N LEU A 212 -16.09 7.46 -1.55
CA LEU A 212 -15.48 8.73 -1.93
C LEU A 212 -14.88 9.45 -0.72
N ILE A 213 -15.65 9.61 0.36
CA ILE A 213 -15.17 10.24 1.60
C ILE A 213 -13.96 9.47 2.13
N ARG A 214 -14.07 8.15 2.26
CA ARG A 214 -13.00 7.31 2.81
C ARG A 214 -11.70 7.44 2.03
N ILE A 215 -11.75 7.45 0.71
CA ILE A 215 -10.54 7.55 -0.11
C ILE A 215 -10.02 9.00 -0.13
N ILE A 216 -10.86 9.99 -0.42
CA ILE A 216 -10.43 11.38 -0.55
C ILE A 216 -9.86 11.89 0.78
N VAL A 217 -10.57 11.69 1.90
CA VAL A 217 -10.08 12.10 3.23
C VAL A 217 -8.91 11.21 3.68
N GLY A 218 -9.01 9.90 3.51
CA GLY A 218 -7.98 8.96 3.99
C GLY A 218 -6.65 9.09 3.25
N ARG A 219 -6.64 9.61 2.02
CA ARG A 219 -5.43 9.78 1.20
C ARG A 219 -4.98 11.23 1.05
N SER A 220 -5.76 12.22 1.51
CA SER A 220 -5.48 13.65 1.31
C SER A 220 -4.11 14.08 1.82
N GLU A 221 -3.63 13.47 2.91
CA GLU A 221 -2.34 13.77 3.52
C GLU A 221 -1.24 12.74 3.20
N ILE A 222 -1.49 11.84 2.25
CA ILE A 222 -0.59 10.73 1.90
C ILE A 222 -0.14 10.85 0.44
N ASP A 223 -1.05 10.68 -0.50
CA ASP A 223 -0.72 10.55 -1.93
C ASP A 223 -1.89 10.92 -2.86
N LEU A 224 -2.87 11.69 -2.37
CA LEU A 224 -4.03 12.09 -3.17
C LEU A 224 -3.63 12.84 -4.45
N GLU A 225 -2.53 13.59 -4.45
CA GLU A 225 -2.04 14.24 -5.67
C GLU A 225 -1.65 13.23 -6.75
N THR A 226 -0.87 12.21 -6.39
CA THR A 226 -0.51 11.14 -7.34
C THR A 226 -1.73 10.33 -7.75
N ILE A 227 -2.73 10.15 -6.87
CA ILE A 227 -4.01 9.53 -7.24
C ILE A 227 -4.75 10.39 -8.28
N LYS A 228 -4.74 11.73 -8.16
CA LYS A 228 -5.33 12.64 -9.16
C LYS A 228 -4.64 12.51 -10.52
N ASP A 229 -3.31 12.43 -10.54
CA ASP A 229 -2.53 12.22 -11.77
C ASP A 229 -2.86 10.87 -12.43
N MET A 230 -2.85 9.78 -11.65
CA MET A 230 -3.22 8.44 -12.13
C MET A 230 -4.66 8.37 -12.62
N TYR A 231 -5.57 9.12 -11.99
CA TYR A 231 -6.96 9.22 -12.41
C TYR A 231 -7.07 9.92 -13.77
N LEU A 232 -6.40 11.06 -13.92
CA LEU A 232 -6.38 11.81 -15.18
C LEU A 232 -5.80 10.97 -16.31
N GLU A 233 -4.64 10.34 -16.09
CA GLU A 233 -3.99 9.47 -17.08
C GLU A 233 -4.90 8.30 -17.50
N LYS A 234 -5.66 7.73 -16.56
CA LYS A 234 -6.48 6.55 -16.82
C LYS A 234 -7.81 6.85 -17.51
N TYR A 235 -8.42 8.00 -17.19
CA TYR A 235 -9.81 8.30 -17.55
C TYR A 235 -9.96 9.53 -18.45
N ASP A 236 -8.86 10.21 -18.77
CA ASP A 236 -8.84 11.42 -19.61
C ASP A 236 -9.75 12.56 -19.08
N VAL A 237 -10.01 12.56 -17.78
CA VAL A 237 -10.78 13.59 -17.06
C VAL A 237 -10.18 13.77 -15.67
N THR A 238 -10.10 15.01 -15.19
CA THR A 238 -9.55 15.25 -13.85
C THR A 238 -10.50 14.69 -12.78
N LEU A 239 -9.96 14.24 -11.65
CA LEU A 239 -10.78 13.80 -10.52
C LEU A 239 -11.74 14.91 -10.05
N LYS A 240 -11.30 16.17 -10.12
CA LYS A 240 -12.12 17.34 -9.80
C LYS A 240 -13.33 17.48 -10.73
N ASP A 241 -13.13 17.36 -12.03
CA ASP A 241 -14.22 17.48 -13.01
C ASP A 241 -15.19 16.29 -12.90
N ALA A 242 -14.67 15.09 -12.63
CA ALA A 242 -15.50 13.92 -12.38
C ALA A 242 -16.41 14.13 -11.14
N LEU A 243 -15.86 14.61 -10.02
CA LEU A 243 -16.66 14.94 -8.84
C LEU A 243 -17.61 16.11 -9.10
N ASP A 244 -17.24 17.07 -9.94
CA ASP A 244 -18.13 18.19 -10.28
C ASP A 244 -19.39 17.74 -11.04
N SER A 245 -19.22 16.74 -11.91
CA SER A 245 -20.29 16.09 -12.67
C SER A 245 -21.17 15.18 -11.80
N GLU A 246 -20.55 14.34 -10.96
CA GLU A 246 -21.23 13.23 -10.29
C GLU A 246 -21.74 13.57 -8.88
N CYS A 247 -21.32 14.71 -8.30
CA CYS A 247 -21.73 15.14 -6.96
C CYS A 247 -22.46 16.49 -6.97
N GLY A 248 -23.35 16.68 -5.99
CA GLY A 248 -24.13 17.91 -5.82
C GLY A 248 -23.88 18.62 -4.49
N GLY A 249 -24.32 19.88 -4.43
CA GLY A 249 -24.46 20.63 -3.17
C GLY A 249 -23.18 20.74 -2.34
N ASP A 250 -23.34 20.70 -1.02
CA ASP A 250 -22.28 20.93 -0.04
C ASP A 250 -21.28 19.77 0.01
N PHE A 251 -21.77 18.56 -0.26
CA PHE A 251 -20.95 17.37 -0.38
C PHE A 251 -19.89 17.53 -1.47
N LYS A 252 -20.31 17.93 -2.68
CA LYS A 252 -19.39 18.27 -3.77
C LYS A 252 -18.38 19.33 -3.34
N ARG A 253 -18.86 20.44 -2.77
CA ARG A 253 -17.99 21.56 -2.38
C ARG A 253 -16.89 21.11 -1.42
N LEU A 254 -17.26 20.32 -0.41
CA LEU A 254 -16.30 19.76 0.54
C LEU A 254 -15.25 18.87 -0.14
N LEU A 255 -15.67 17.94 -1.00
CA LEU A 255 -14.73 17.04 -1.67
C LEU A 255 -13.77 17.80 -2.59
N ILE A 256 -14.26 18.82 -3.31
CA ILE A 256 -13.41 19.65 -4.17
C ILE A 256 -12.40 20.46 -3.35
N GLU A 257 -12.78 21.01 -2.20
CA GLU A 257 -11.84 21.76 -1.34
C GLU A 257 -10.70 20.87 -0.79
N ILE A 258 -10.95 19.57 -0.57
CA ILE A 258 -9.90 18.63 -0.11
C ILE A 258 -8.90 18.30 -1.24
N LEU A 259 -9.27 18.50 -2.51
CA LEU A 259 -8.38 18.26 -3.65
C LEU A 259 -7.38 19.40 -3.91
N HIS A 260 -7.45 20.49 -3.16
CA HIS A 260 -6.64 21.71 -3.31
C HIS A 260 -5.34 21.68 -2.51
#